data_AF-A0A5N6NJF2-F1
#
_entry.id   AF-A0A5N6NJF2-F1
#
_cell.length_a   1.000
_cell.length_b   1.000
_cell.length_c   1.000
_cell.angle_alpha   90.00
_cell.angle_beta   90.00
_cell.angle_gamma   90.00
#
_symmetry.space_group_name_H-M   'P 1'
#
loop_
_entity.id
_entity.type
_entity.pdbx_description
1 polymer ?
#
loop_
_entity_poly.entity_id
_entity_poly.type
_entity_poly.pdbx_seq_one_letter_code
_entity_poly.pdbx_strand_id
1 'polypeptide(L)'
;MVAYSQCEYNGLSQASVEAINAARGDRKPWTGETARVWRNRGKCPLTPNETAFILQSLSIPKNTHIYLAAGDGIMELEGLTSIYTNVVTKSSLLSGEDFKNMHGNTKAALDYYVSINSDAYVATYFGNMDKMVAAMRAYKGLYKTLFLNRKEFADFTSQGLKGKELMEALKKAHTDNFVMGRGSALPDCFCEFKL
;
A
#
# COMPACT_ATOMS: atom_id res chain seq x y z
N MET A 1 5.48 4.18 -5.66
CA MET A 1 5.11 5.27 -4.73
C MET A 1 6.26 5.67 -3.81
N VAL A 2 6.94 4.72 -3.16
CA VAL A 2 8.13 4.96 -2.30
C VAL A 2 9.23 5.75 -3.03
N ALA A 3 9.65 5.28 -4.21
CA ALA A 3 10.74 5.87 -5.01
C ALA A 3 10.54 7.35 -5.38
N TYR A 4 9.29 7.80 -5.52
CA TYR A 4 8.96 9.17 -5.92
C TYR A 4 8.66 10.11 -4.74
N SER A 5 8.83 9.62 -3.51
CA SER A 5 8.59 10.40 -2.28
C SER A 5 9.88 11.03 -1.74
N GLN A 6 9.73 12.14 -1.02
CA GLN A 6 10.83 12.78 -0.28
C GLN A 6 11.05 12.13 1.10
N CYS A 7 10.41 11.01 1.39
CA CYS A 7 10.43 10.41 2.72
C CYS A 7 11.73 9.65 2.98
N GLU A 8 12.22 9.78 4.20
CA GLU A 8 13.28 8.93 4.73
C GLU A 8 12.69 7.57 5.14
N TYR A 9 13.36 6.49 4.74
CA TYR A 9 12.98 5.13 5.07
C TYR A 9 14.17 4.44 5.72
N ASN A 10 13.94 3.87 6.90
CA ASN A 10 14.95 3.13 7.64
C ASN A 10 14.77 1.64 7.37
N GLY A 11 15.88 0.89 7.35
CA GLY A 11 15.85 -0.57 7.18
C GLY A 11 15.56 -1.05 5.75
N LEU A 12 15.72 -0.18 4.75
CA LEU A 12 15.83 -0.59 3.35
C LEU A 12 17.27 -1.03 3.05
N SER A 13 17.44 -1.93 2.10
CA SER A 13 18.74 -2.29 1.55
C SER A 13 19.40 -1.10 0.84
N GLN A 14 20.73 -1.14 0.76
CA GLN A 14 21.51 -0.12 0.07
C GLN A 14 21.07 0.06 -1.39
N ALA A 15 20.80 -1.05 -2.09
CA ALA A 15 20.30 -1.03 -3.47
C ALA A 15 18.95 -0.30 -3.59
N SER A 16 18.03 -0.52 -2.66
CA SER A 16 16.75 0.21 -2.63
C SER A 16 16.95 1.69 -2.34
N VAL A 17 17.84 2.06 -1.40
CA VAL A 17 18.13 3.47 -1.10
C VAL A 17 18.70 4.18 -2.33
N GLU A 18 19.63 3.54 -3.04
CA GLU A 18 20.23 4.06 -4.28
C GLU A 18 19.20 4.24 -5.39
N ALA A 19 18.34 3.25 -5.62
CA ALA A 19 17.31 3.35 -6.65
C ALA A 19 16.18 4.34 -6.27
N ILE A 20 15.86 4.52 -4.98
CA ILE A 20 15.02 5.65 -4.52
C ILE A 20 15.69 6.98 -4.87
N ASN A 21 16.98 7.13 -4.56
CA ASN A 21 17.72 8.37 -4.83
C ASN A 21 17.80 8.67 -6.33
N ALA A 22 18.00 7.65 -7.17
CA ALA A 22 18.00 7.81 -8.62
C ALA A 22 16.62 8.24 -9.17
N ALA A 23 15.52 7.72 -8.59
CA ALA A 23 14.16 8.03 -9.02
C ALA A 23 13.64 9.40 -8.52
N ARG A 24 14.26 9.99 -7.50
CA ARG A 24 13.83 11.27 -6.91
C ARG A 24 14.05 12.48 -7.81
N GLY A 25 15.01 12.41 -8.75
CA GLY A 25 15.43 13.57 -9.54
C GLY A 25 15.86 14.73 -8.62
N ASP A 26 15.33 15.92 -8.85
CA ASP A 26 15.68 17.14 -8.08
C ASP A 26 15.06 17.22 -6.67
N ARG A 27 14.24 16.23 -6.30
CA ARG A 27 13.50 16.25 -5.03
C ARG A 27 14.41 15.82 -3.88
N LYS A 28 14.93 16.80 -3.13
CA LYS A 28 15.74 16.54 -1.94
C LYS A 28 14.94 15.75 -0.88
N PRO A 29 15.51 14.68 -0.29
CA PRO A 29 14.85 13.98 0.80
C PRO A 29 14.63 14.90 2.00
N TRP A 30 13.51 14.69 2.69
CA TRP A 30 13.34 15.14 4.06
C TRP A 30 14.26 14.32 4.96
N THR A 31 14.86 14.99 5.94
CA THR A 31 15.76 14.37 6.91
C THR A 31 15.40 14.82 8.33
N GLY A 32 15.82 14.02 9.32
CA GLY A 32 15.70 14.36 10.74
C GLY A 32 14.24 14.67 11.15
N GLU A 33 14.05 15.79 11.86
CA GLU A 33 12.73 16.16 12.37
C GLU A 33 11.68 16.33 11.26
N THR A 34 12.10 16.90 10.12
CA THR A 34 11.18 17.11 8.99
C THR A 34 10.66 15.79 8.47
N ALA A 35 11.54 14.80 8.28
CA ALA A 35 11.13 13.47 7.84
C ALA A 35 10.12 12.84 8.80
N ARG A 36 10.40 12.91 10.10
CA ARG A 36 9.51 12.40 11.16
C ARG A 36 8.13 13.06 11.12
N VAL A 37 8.07 14.38 11.06
CA VAL A 37 6.80 15.15 11.03
C VAL A 37 5.96 14.76 9.80
N TRP A 38 6.57 14.68 8.61
CA TRP A 38 5.82 14.33 7.40
C TRP A 38 5.36 12.86 7.41
N ARG A 39 6.16 11.95 7.96
CA ARG A 39 5.79 10.55 8.12
C ARG A 39 4.62 10.40 9.09
N ASN A 40 4.67 11.05 10.25
CA ASN A 40 3.59 11.05 11.25
C ASN A 40 2.32 11.79 10.79
N ARG A 41 2.41 12.65 9.78
CA ARG A 41 1.25 13.22 9.07
C ARG A 41 0.63 12.27 8.03
N GLY A 42 1.14 11.06 7.89
CA GLY A 42 0.69 10.08 6.90
C GLY A 42 0.96 10.53 5.46
N LYS A 43 2.03 11.30 5.23
CA LYS A 43 2.39 11.79 3.88
C LYS A 43 3.42 10.90 3.19
N CYS A 44 3.98 9.94 3.91
CA CYS A 44 4.89 8.95 3.37
C CYS A 44 4.13 7.68 2.96
N PRO A 45 4.34 7.17 1.73
CA PRO A 45 3.94 5.82 1.37
C PRO A 45 4.50 4.77 2.34
N LEU A 46 3.80 3.64 2.45
CA LEU A 46 4.31 2.47 3.16
C LEU A 46 5.32 1.72 2.29
N THR A 47 6.34 1.12 2.90
CA THR A 47 7.22 0.16 2.21
C THR A 47 6.50 -1.19 2.03
N PRO A 48 7.02 -2.10 1.16
CA PRO A 48 6.46 -3.45 1.05
C PRO A 48 6.45 -4.20 2.39
N ASN A 49 7.52 -4.10 3.19
CA ASN A 49 7.59 -4.69 4.53
C ASN A 49 6.52 -4.13 5.47
N GLU A 50 6.35 -2.80 5.51
CA GLU A 50 5.34 -2.16 6.35
C GLU A 50 3.92 -2.51 5.91
N THR A 51 3.71 -2.62 4.59
CA THR A 51 2.45 -3.07 4.00
C THR A 51 2.15 -4.50 4.45
N ALA A 52 3.11 -5.42 4.32
CA ALA A 52 2.94 -6.81 4.73
C ALA A 52 2.61 -6.91 6.22
N PHE A 53 3.32 -6.16 7.06
CA PHE A 53 3.08 -6.12 8.50
C PHE A 53 1.66 -5.66 8.85
N ILE A 54 1.17 -4.59 8.21
CA ILE A 54 -0.21 -4.12 8.43
C ILE A 54 -1.21 -5.18 7.96
N LEU A 55 -1.02 -5.80 6.79
CA LEU A 55 -1.91 -6.87 6.32
C LEU A 55 -1.97 -8.05 7.32
N GLN A 56 -0.84 -8.42 7.90
CA GLN A 56 -0.79 -9.44 8.97
C GLN A 56 -1.55 -8.99 10.23
N SER A 57 -1.41 -7.72 10.64
CA SER A 57 -2.17 -7.17 11.79
C SER A 57 -3.68 -7.23 11.58
N LEU A 58 -4.12 -7.12 10.33
CA LEU A 58 -5.52 -7.23 9.92
C LEU A 58 -5.97 -8.68 9.67
N SER A 59 -5.10 -9.66 9.95
CA SER A 59 -5.39 -11.09 9.78
C SER A 59 -5.69 -11.49 8.34
N ILE A 60 -5.12 -10.80 7.34
CA ILE A 60 -5.22 -11.19 5.93
C ILE A 60 -4.44 -12.50 5.71
N PRO A 61 -5.09 -13.57 5.22
CA PRO A 61 -4.45 -14.87 5.05
C PRO A 61 -3.24 -14.82 4.11
N LYS A 62 -2.16 -15.52 4.46
CA LYS A 62 -0.92 -15.52 3.68
C LYS A 62 -1.07 -16.13 2.28
N ASN A 63 -2.07 -16.99 2.09
CA ASN A 63 -2.42 -17.60 0.81
C ASN A 63 -3.35 -16.73 -0.06
N THR A 64 -3.72 -15.52 0.38
CA THR A 64 -4.52 -14.59 -0.42
C THR A 64 -3.82 -14.30 -1.76
N HIS A 65 -4.58 -14.40 -2.86
CA HIS A 65 -4.12 -13.97 -4.18
C HIS A 65 -4.11 -12.44 -4.24
N ILE A 66 -2.94 -11.86 -4.48
CA ILE A 66 -2.74 -10.41 -4.51
C ILE A 66 -2.32 -9.99 -5.90
N TYR A 67 -3.17 -9.22 -6.57
CA TYR A 67 -2.73 -8.43 -7.72
C TYR A 67 -2.06 -7.14 -7.23
N LEU A 68 -0.77 -6.97 -7.50
CA LEU A 68 -0.02 -5.80 -7.09
C LEU A 68 -0.08 -4.70 -8.16
N ALA A 69 -1.04 -3.79 -7.99
CA ALA A 69 -1.20 -2.59 -8.81
C ALA A 69 -0.17 -1.50 -8.44
N ALA A 70 1.07 -1.63 -8.92
CA ALA A 70 2.09 -0.62 -8.69
C ALA A 70 3.03 -0.44 -9.88
N GLY A 71 3.58 0.77 -10.02
CA GLY A 71 4.43 1.13 -11.16
C GLY A 71 5.78 0.38 -11.19
N ASP A 72 6.52 0.55 -12.27
CA ASP A 72 7.75 -0.22 -12.54
C ASP A 72 8.92 0.06 -11.58
N GLY A 73 8.77 1.03 -10.66
CA GLY A 73 9.77 1.40 -9.63
C GLY A 73 9.51 0.84 -8.23
N ILE A 74 8.89 -0.33 -8.11
CA ILE A 74 8.79 -1.03 -6.81
C ILE A 74 10.14 -1.66 -6.50
N MET A 75 10.69 -1.33 -5.34
CA MET A 75 11.89 -1.98 -4.80
C MET A 75 11.49 -2.84 -3.61
N GLU A 76 12.31 -3.86 -3.31
CA GLU A 76 12.10 -4.78 -2.18
C GLU A 76 10.71 -5.42 -2.15
N LEU A 77 10.25 -5.88 -3.31
CA LEU A 77 9.02 -6.64 -3.42
C LEU A 77 9.02 -7.87 -2.48
N GLU A 78 10.20 -8.44 -2.22
CA GLU A 78 10.46 -9.52 -1.25
C GLU A 78 9.90 -9.25 0.14
N GLY A 79 9.85 -7.99 0.57
CA GLY A 79 9.24 -7.62 1.85
C GLY A 79 7.75 -7.95 1.94
N LEU A 80 7.06 -7.99 0.79
CA LEU A 80 5.69 -8.47 0.69
C LEU A 80 5.63 -9.95 0.29
N THR A 81 6.41 -10.36 -0.72
CA THR A 81 6.29 -11.69 -1.33
C THR A 81 6.87 -12.82 -0.47
N SER A 82 7.74 -12.51 0.49
CA SER A 82 8.18 -13.49 1.51
C SER A 82 7.06 -13.90 2.47
N ILE A 83 6.01 -13.07 2.61
CA ILE A 83 4.85 -13.34 3.47
C ILE A 83 3.65 -13.80 2.65
N TYR A 84 3.38 -13.15 1.51
CA TYR A 84 2.28 -13.44 0.61
C TYR A 84 2.83 -14.01 -0.69
N THR A 85 2.72 -15.32 -0.87
CA THR A 85 3.38 -16.02 -1.99
C THR A 85 2.60 -15.93 -3.30
N ASN A 86 1.29 -15.68 -3.23
CA ASN A 86 0.39 -15.65 -4.39
C ASN A 86 0.26 -14.24 -4.98
N VAL A 87 1.39 -13.57 -5.20
CA VAL A 87 1.44 -12.20 -5.73
C VAL A 87 1.62 -12.23 -7.25
N VAL A 88 0.72 -11.56 -7.96
CA VAL A 88 0.72 -11.42 -9.41
C VAL A 88 0.87 -9.94 -9.76
N THR A 89 1.67 -9.62 -10.78
CA THR A 89 1.82 -8.25 -11.28
C THR A 89 1.31 -8.16 -12.72
N LYS A 90 1.17 -6.93 -13.24
CA LYS A 90 0.87 -6.69 -14.66
C LYS A 90 1.83 -7.42 -15.62
N SER A 91 3.11 -7.53 -15.29
CA SER A 91 4.10 -8.24 -16.10
C SER A 91 3.94 -9.77 -16.03
N SER A 92 3.21 -10.29 -15.04
CA SER A 92 2.84 -11.70 -14.96
C SER A 92 1.59 -12.02 -15.79
N LEU A 93 0.72 -11.03 -16.05
CA LEU A 93 -0.53 -11.22 -16.82
C LEU A 93 -0.34 -11.10 -18.33
N LEU A 94 0.67 -10.35 -18.78
CA LEU A 94 0.91 -10.06 -20.20
C LEU A 94 2.27 -10.59 -20.64
N SER A 95 2.36 -11.06 -21.88
CA SER A 95 3.58 -11.60 -22.48
C SER A 95 4.56 -10.50 -22.90
N GLY A 96 5.82 -10.88 -23.10
CA GLY A 96 6.97 -9.98 -23.05
C GLY A 96 7.07 -8.88 -24.10
N GLU A 97 6.41 -8.99 -25.26
CA GLU A 97 6.48 -7.95 -26.30
C GLU A 97 5.36 -6.92 -26.13
N ASP A 98 4.12 -7.38 -25.96
CA ASP A 98 2.96 -6.51 -25.70
C ASP A 98 3.17 -5.68 -24.44
N PHE A 99 3.67 -6.30 -23.36
CA PHE A 99 3.92 -5.58 -22.11
C PHE A 99 5.03 -4.52 -22.22
N LYS A 100 6.09 -4.79 -23.01
CA LYS A 100 7.18 -3.84 -23.24
C LYS A 100 6.72 -2.64 -24.07
N ASN A 101 5.83 -2.88 -25.03
CA ASN A 101 5.30 -1.85 -25.92
C ASN A 101 4.19 -1.00 -25.25
N MET A 102 3.64 -1.42 -24.10
CA MET A 102 2.66 -0.64 -23.36
C MET A 102 3.27 0.63 -22.76
N HIS A 103 2.68 1.77 -23.11
CA HIS A 103 2.93 3.04 -22.42
C HIS A 103 2.44 3.00 -20.96
N GLY A 104 3.03 3.87 -20.12
CA GLY A 104 2.69 3.95 -18.68
C GLY A 104 1.20 4.15 -18.40
N ASN A 105 0.50 4.93 -19.23
CA ASN A 105 -0.95 5.12 -19.11
C ASN A 105 -1.74 3.84 -19.36
N THR A 106 -1.32 3.02 -20.32
CA THR A 106 -1.96 1.72 -20.62
C THR A 106 -1.73 0.74 -19.47
N LYS A 107 -0.53 0.72 -18.88
CA LYS A 107 -0.24 -0.08 -17.68
C LYS A 107 -1.11 0.36 -16.49
N ALA A 108 -1.28 1.67 -16.29
CA ALA A 108 -2.14 2.21 -15.24
C ALA A 108 -3.63 1.91 -15.49
N ALA A 109 -4.08 1.90 -16.74
CA ALA A 109 -5.44 1.51 -17.10
C ALA A 109 -5.72 0.04 -16.78
N LEU A 110 -4.76 -0.86 -17.02
CA LEU A 110 -4.84 -2.26 -16.62
C LEU A 110 -4.94 -2.40 -15.09
N ASP A 111 -4.06 -1.72 -14.35
CA ASP A 111 -4.09 -1.70 -12.89
C ASP A 111 -5.46 -1.23 -12.36
N TYR A 112 -6.02 -0.18 -12.97
CA TYR A 112 -7.34 0.34 -12.61
C TYR A 112 -8.43 -0.69 -12.88
N TYR A 113 -8.43 -1.30 -14.07
CA TYR A 113 -9.41 -2.30 -14.46
C TYR A 113 -9.44 -3.50 -13.50
N VAL A 114 -8.28 -4.04 -13.14
CA VAL A 114 -8.20 -5.15 -12.17
C VAL A 114 -8.69 -4.68 -10.79
N SER A 115 -8.30 -3.49 -10.35
CA SER A 115 -8.65 -2.95 -9.02
C SER A 115 -10.16 -2.72 -8.82
N ILE A 116 -10.88 -2.28 -9.85
CA ILE A 116 -12.34 -2.05 -9.77
C ILE A 116 -13.18 -3.32 -9.94
N ASN A 117 -12.56 -4.46 -10.24
CA ASN A 117 -13.22 -5.74 -10.46
C ASN A 117 -12.74 -6.83 -9.47
N SER A 118 -11.81 -6.53 -8.58
CA SER A 118 -11.32 -7.46 -7.55
C SER A 118 -12.33 -7.66 -6.42
N ASP A 119 -12.26 -8.79 -5.72
CA ASP A 119 -13.11 -9.06 -4.55
C ASP A 119 -12.89 -8.04 -3.43
N ALA A 120 -11.63 -7.62 -3.25
CA ALA A 120 -11.23 -6.60 -2.29
C ALA A 120 -10.19 -5.66 -2.90
N TYR A 121 -10.15 -4.43 -2.39
CA TYR A 121 -9.13 -3.45 -2.74
C TYR A 121 -8.46 -2.90 -1.49
N VAL A 122 -7.13 -2.87 -1.49
CA VAL A 122 -6.33 -2.29 -0.42
C VAL A 122 -5.41 -1.23 -0.99
N ALA A 123 -5.56 0.00 -0.53
CA ALA A 123 -4.72 1.12 -0.91
C ALA A 123 -3.67 1.40 0.18
N THR A 124 -2.39 1.41 -0.22
CA THR A 124 -1.25 1.72 0.66
C THR A 124 -0.95 3.22 0.75
N TYR A 125 -1.57 4.00 -0.13
CA TYR A 125 -1.49 5.46 -0.18
C TYR A 125 -2.83 6.03 -0.70
N PHE A 126 -3.09 7.32 -0.47
CA PHE A 126 -4.32 7.96 -0.96
C PHE A 126 -4.02 8.89 -2.13
N GLY A 127 -3.75 8.30 -3.30
CA GLY A 127 -3.52 8.98 -4.56
C GLY A 127 -4.79 9.20 -5.38
N ASN A 128 -4.64 9.74 -6.59
CA ASN A 128 -5.77 9.96 -7.50
C ASN A 128 -6.37 8.65 -8.00
N MET A 129 -5.53 7.64 -8.27
CA MET A 129 -5.97 6.32 -8.68
C MET A 129 -6.84 5.67 -7.60
N ASP A 130 -6.41 5.71 -6.34
CA ASP A 130 -7.13 5.08 -5.22
C ASP A 130 -8.51 5.73 -5.01
N LYS A 131 -8.62 7.06 -5.21
CA LYS A 131 -9.91 7.77 -5.19
C LYS A 131 -10.84 7.29 -6.30
N MET A 132 -10.34 7.15 -7.53
CA MET A 132 -11.14 6.67 -8.66
C MET A 132 -11.60 5.23 -8.45
N VAL A 133 -10.71 4.36 -7.99
CA VAL A 133 -11.04 2.96 -7.69
C VAL A 133 -12.10 2.88 -6.61
N ALA A 134 -11.93 3.60 -5.49
CA ALA A 134 -12.90 3.57 -4.40
C ALA A 134 -14.28 4.07 -4.84
N ALA A 135 -14.35 5.17 -5.60
CA ALA A 135 -15.60 5.69 -6.14
C ALA A 135 -16.29 4.67 -7.07
N MET A 136 -15.54 4.05 -7.97
CA MET A 136 -16.09 3.06 -8.92
C MET A 136 -16.54 1.77 -8.23
N ARG A 137 -15.77 1.31 -7.24
CA ARG A 137 -16.14 0.14 -6.41
C ARG A 137 -17.41 0.42 -5.60
N ALA A 138 -17.51 1.60 -4.98
CA ALA A 138 -18.73 2.02 -4.28
C ALA A 138 -19.95 2.07 -5.21
N TYR A 139 -19.79 2.63 -6.42
CA TYR A 139 -20.84 2.64 -7.45
C TYR A 139 -21.29 1.23 -7.85
N LYS A 140 -20.37 0.26 -7.91
CA LYS A 140 -20.67 -1.15 -8.21
C LYS A 140 -21.19 -1.96 -7.01
N GLY A 141 -21.30 -1.37 -5.82
CA GLY A 141 -21.64 -2.10 -4.59
C GLY A 141 -20.52 -3.02 -4.07
N LEU A 142 -19.27 -2.78 -4.44
CA LEU A 142 -18.10 -3.54 -4.00
C LEU A 142 -17.44 -2.87 -2.78
N TYR A 143 -18.00 -3.11 -1.60
CA TYR A 143 -17.64 -2.35 -0.39
C TYR A 143 -16.39 -2.80 0.34
N LYS A 144 -15.78 -3.93 -0.06
CA LYS A 144 -14.48 -4.39 0.45
C LYS A 144 -13.34 -3.50 -0.08
N THR A 145 -13.26 -2.28 0.43
CA THR A 145 -12.31 -1.25 0.00
C THR A 145 -11.66 -0.68 1.26
N LEU A 146 -10.35 -0.91 1.42
CA LEU A 146 -9.60 -0.55 2.62
C LEU A 146 -8.45 0.40 2.27
N PHE A 147 -8.29 1.43 3.09
CA PHE A 147 -7.12 2.30 3.07
C PHE A 147 -6.26 2.01 4.30
N LEU A 148 -5.02 1.61 4.09
CA LEU A 148 -4.13 1.32 5.22
C LEU A 148 -3.82 2.60 6.00
N ASN A 149 -3.93 2.50 7.32
CA ASN A 149 -3.73 3.60 8.25
C ASN A 149 -2.24 3.88 8.50
N ARG A 150 -1.58 4.38 7.46
CA ARG A 150 -0.16 4.74 7.47
C ARG A 150 0.20 5.83 8.48
N LYS A 151 -0.77 6.68 8.87
CA LYS A 151 -0.57 7.71 9.88
C LYS A 151 -0.40 7.07 11.26
N GLU A 152 -1.34 6.22 11.66
CA GLU A 152 -1.26 5.51 12.95
C GLU A 152 -0.08 4.54 12.97
N PHE A 153 0.25 3.89 11.84
CA PHE A 153 1.49 3.11 11.74
C PHE A 153 2.74 3.95 12.07
N ALA A 154 2.86 5.13 11.48
CA ALA A 154 3.98 6.03 11.75
C ALA A 154 3.99 6.53 13.21
N ASP A 155 2.81 6.88 13.73
CA ASP A 155 2.68 7.37 15.10
C ASP A 155 3.06 6.29 16.13
N PHE A 156 2.46 5.10 16.05
CA PHE A 156 2.75 3.98 16.95
C PHE A 156 4.22 3.55 16.90
N THR A 157 4.81 3.46 15.70
CA THR A 157 6.24 3.12 15.58
C THR A 157 7.14 4.22 16.15
N SER A 158 6.76 5.50 16.03
CA SER A 158 7.48 6.62 16.64
C SER A 158 7.39 6.64 18.17
N GLN A 159 6.31 6.09 18.73
CA GLN A 159 6.12 5.87 20.17
C GLN A 159 6.83 4.60 20.67
N GLY A 160 7.46 3.82 19.77
CA GLY A 160 8.24 2.64 20.12
C GLY A 160 7.47 1.32 20.13
N LEU A 161 6.19 1.30 19.73
CA LEU A 161 5.41 0.06 19.64
C LEU A 161 6.02 -0.86 18.58
N LYS A 162 6.12 -2.15 18.91
CA LYS A 162 6.68 -3.20 18.05
C LYS A 162 5.92 -4.52 18.22
N GLY A 163 6.17 -5.45 17.29
CA GLY A 163 5.67 -6.82 17.40
C GLY A 163 4.17 -6.91 17.63
N LYS A 164 3.76 -7.70 18.63
CA LYS A 164 2.35 -7.97 18.94
C LYS A 164 1.58 -6.71 19.36
N GLU A 165 2.18 -5.85 20.18
CA GLU A 165 1.56 -4.61 20.64
C GLU A 165 1.23 -3.68 19.47
N LEU A 166 2.16 -3.54 18.52
CA LEU A 166 1.92 -2.77 17.30
C LEU A 166 0.82 -3.40 16.43
N MET A 167 0.79 -4.73 16.29
CA MET A 167 -0.26 -5.42 15.54
C MET A 167 -1.65 -5.18 16.15
N GLU A 168 -1.79 -5.27 17.48
CA GLU A 168 -3.05 -5.04 18.18
C GLU A 168 -3.50 -3.58 18.05
N ALA A 169 -2.58 -2.62 18.23
CA ALA A 169 -2.88 -1.20 18.06
C ALA A 169 -3.31 -0.88 16.63
N LEU A 170 -2.64 -1.43 15.61
CA LEU A 170 -3.01 -1.26 14.21
C LEU A 170 -4.37 -1.87 13.90
N LYS A 171 -4.63 -3.09 14.36
CA LYS A 171 -5.93 -3.75 14.17
C LYS A 171 -7.04 -2.89 14.73
N LYS A 172 -6.89 -2.42 15.97
CA LYS A 172 -7.84 -1.52 16.62
C LYS A 172 -8.02 -0.23 15.82
N ALA A 173 -6.95 0.44 15.41
CA ALA A 173 -7.01 1.70 14.67
C ALA A 173 -7.73 1.57 13.31
N HIS A 174 -7.56 0.45 12.60
CA HIS A 174 -8.29 0.21 11.35
C HIS A 174 -9.77 -0.09 11.60
N THR A 175 -10.09 -0.87 12.65
CA THR A 175 -11.48 -1.12 13.06
C THR A 175 -12.18 0.17 13.49
N ASP A 176 -11.55 1.00 14.31
CA ASP A 176 -12.11 2.27 14.80
C ASP A 176 -12.37 3.25 13.64
N ASN A 177 -11.42 3.38 12.70
CA ASN A 177 -11.62 4.23 11.52
C ASN A 177 -12.76 3.75 10.63
N PHE A 178 -12.93 2.43 10.51
CA PHE A 178 -14.04 1.83 9.80
C PHE A 178 -15.37 2.20 10.49
N VAL A 179 -15.49 1.98 11.80
CA VAL A 179 -16.71 2.30 12.56
C VAL A 179 -17.05 3.80 12.49
N MET A 180 -16.04 4.68 12.55
CA MET A 180 -16.23 6.13 12.57
C MET A 180 -16.38 6.77 11.18
N GLY A 181 -16.26 6.00 10.09
CA GLY A 181 -16.31 6.51 8.71
C GLY A 181 -15.18 7.49 8.33
N ARG A 182 -14.10 7.58 9.13
CA ARG A 182 -12.96 8.45 8.86
C ARG A 182 -12.03 7.78 7.84
N GLY A 183 -12.22 8.12 6.57
CA GLY A 183 -11.39 7.58 5.46
C GLY A 183 -12.10 7.43 4.11
N SER A 184 -13.44 7.53 4.04
CA SER A 184 -14.33 7.37 2.85
C SER A 184 -14.25 5.97 2.18
N ALA A 185 -15.31 5.25 1.79
CA ALA A 185 -16.75 5.26 2.06
C ALA A 185 -17.15 3.80 2.44
N LEU A 186 -17.99 3.63 3.46
CA LEU A 186 -18.50 2.37 4.05
C LEU A 186 -19.65 1.75 3.19
N PRO A 187 -20.17 0.50 3.39
CA PRO A 187 -20.12 -0.36 4.60
C PRO A 187 -19.91 -1.90 4.39
N ASP A 188 -19.90 -2.62 5.52
CA ASP A 188 -19.93 -4.07 5.76
C ASP A 188 -18.65 -4.92 5.52
N CYS A 189 -17.91 -5.02 6.63
CA CYS A 189 -17.21 -6.22 7.08
C CYS A 189 -16.05 -6.76 6.24
N PHE A 190 -14.90 -6.05 6.29
CA PHE A 190 -13.60 -6.71 6.08
C PHE A 190 -13.19 -7.58 7.29
N CYS A 191 -13.76 -7.33 8.48
CA CYS A 191 -13.33 -7.93 9.74
C CYS A 191 -14.07 -9.20 10.16
N GLU A 192 -15.20 -9.56 9.52
CA GLU A 192 -16.05 -10.67 9.98
C GLU A 192 -16.14 -11.86 9.02
N PHE A 193 -15.61 -11.74 7.79
CA PHE A 193 -15.57 -12.85 6.85
C PHE A 193 -14.14 -13.32 6.64
N LYS A 194 -13.89 -14.61 6.92
CA LYS A 194 -12.70 -15.30 6.44
C LYS A 194 -12.63 -15.13 4.93
N LEU A 195 -11.51 -14.59 4.44
CA LEU A 195 -11.08 -14.77 3.06
C LEU A 195 -10.83 -16.26 2.78
#